data_AF-A0A2U3CYT5-F1
#
_entry.id   AF-A0A2U3CYT5-F1
#
_cell.length_a   1.000
_cell.length_b   1.000
_cell.length_c   1.000
_cell.angle_alpha   90.00
_cell.angle_beta   90.00
_cell.angle_gamma   90.00
#
_symmetry.space_group_name_H-M   'P 1'
#
loop_
_entity.id
_entity.type
_entity.pdbx_description
1 polymer ?
#
loop_
_entity_poly.entity_id
_entity_poly.type
_entity_poly.pdbx_seq_one_letter_code
_entity_poly.pdbx_strand_id
1 'polypeptide(L)'
;MATITRVAKDARFFATMSNARRALKKVLDVDTATANSFIHQEPHEDGGRYWYSESAVNKAANDLVEADKATVVEVTTQQAPVAPVKGKTRSETRNGVRRPIKGKCADVWNALDNMLPNGVPTIGNVRDLAKANGWNINNATIEFYAWRKFHGLNNKGGN
;
A
#
# COMPACT_ATOMS: atom_id res chain seq x y z
N MET A 1 -17.49 7.40 -26.73
CA MET A 1 -17.16 8.45 -27.71
C MET A 1 -15.88 9.11 -27.21
N ALA A 2 -14.77 9.03 -27.94
CA ALA A 2 -13.52 9.67 -27.54
C ALA A 2 -13.55 11.14 -27.98
N THR A 3 -13.23 12.06 -27.08
CA THR A 3 -13.22 13.50 -27.38
C THR A 3 -11.97 13.84 -28.16
N ILE A 4 -12.13 14.45 -29.34
CA ILE A 4 -11.01 14.91 -30.18
C ILE A 4 -10.55 16.27 -29.64
N THR A 5 -9.35 16.32 -29.07
CA THR A 5 -8.81 17.50 -28.38
C THR A 5 -7.32 17.68 -28.66
N ARG A 6 -6.83 18.91 -28.47
CA ARG A 6 -5.38 19.19 -28.51
C ARG A 6 -4.66 18.35 -27.46
N VAL A 7 -3.54 17.77 -27.87
CA VAL A 7 -2.66 16.91 -27.08
C VAL A 7 -2.08 17.67 -25.90
N ALA A 8 -2.17 17.10 -24.70
CA ALA A 8 -1.52 17.64 -23.50
C ALA A 8 0.01 17.43 -23.55
N LYS A 9 0.79 18.32 -22.94
CA LYS A 9 2.26 18.23 -22.94
C LYS A 9 2.80 16.97 -22.24
N ASP A 10 2.01 16.42 -21.35
CA ASP A 10 2.21 15.19 -20.57
C ASP A 10 1.32 14.04 -21.09
N ALA A 11 0.93 14.08 -22.36
CA ALA A 11 0.12 13.04 -22.98
C ALA A 11 0.91 11.74 -23.13
N ARG A 12 0.32 10.64 -22.64
CA ARG A 12 0.82 9.31 -22.88
C ARG A 12 0.05 8.68 -24.03
N PHE A 13 0.76 8.31 -25.10
CA PHE A 13 0.17 7.77 -26.32
C PHE A 13 0.09 6.25 -26.33
N PHE A 14 -0.94 5.75 -27.00
CA PHE A 14 -1.23 4.33 -27.16
C PHE A 14 -1.73 4.05 -28.58
N ALA A 15 -1.27 2.93 -29.14
CA ALA A 15 -1.67 2.47 -30.47
C ALA A 15 -3.14 2.04 -30.55
N THR A 16 -3.74 1.62 -29.43
CA THR A 16 -5.15 1.19 -29.38
C THR A 16 -5.83 1.70 -28.12
N MET A 17 -7.14 1.93 -28.21
CA MET A 17 -7.97 2.33 -27.07
C MET A 17 -7.92 1.28 -25.94
N SER A 18 -7.82 0.00 -26.28
CA SER A 18 -7.69 -1.10 -25.31
C SER A 18 -6.43 -0.99 -24.47
N ASN A 19 -5.30 -0.57 -25.05
CA ASN A 19 -4.05 -0.39 -24.33
C ASN A 19 -4.12 0.83 -23.40
N ALA A 20 -4.67 1.95 -23.88
CA ALA A 20 -4.91 3.13 -23.05
C ALA A 20 -5.82 2.80 -21.85
N ARG A 21 -6.91 2.04 -22.09
CA ARG A 21 -7.82 1.58 -21.03
C ARG A 21 -7.12 0.68 -20.00
N ARG A 22 -6.31 -0.29 -20.44
CA ARG A 22 -5.57 -1.17 -19.53
C ARG A 22 -4.58 -0.38 -18.66
N ALA A 23 -3.95 0.65 -19.21
CA ALA A 23 -3.05 1.51 -18.45
C ALA A 23 -3.82 2.34 -17.40
N LEU A 24 -4.96 2.94 -17.76
CA LEU A 24 -5.80 3.70 -16.83
C LEU A 24 -6.34 2.84 -15.69
N LYS A 25 -6.82 1.62 -15.98
CA LYS A 25 -7.34 0.71 -14.95
C LYS A 25 -6.27 0.30 -13.93
N LYS A 26 -5.01 0.19 -14.34
CA LYS A 26 -3.91 -0.10 -13.40
C LYS A 26 -3.62 1.04 -12.43
N VAL A 27 -3.94 2.28 -12.82
CA VAL A 27 -3.65 3.49 -12.03
C VAL A 27 -4.84 3.89 -11.17
N LEU A 28 -6.05 3.83 -11.72
CA LEU A 28 -7.26 4.35 -11.10
C LEU A 28 -8.21 3.27 -10.54
N ASP A 29 -8.01 1.99 -10.88
CA ASP A 29 -8.95 0.89 -10.56
C ASP A 29 -10.43 1.18 -10.91
N VAL A 30 -10.65 2.02 -11.94
CA VAL A 30 -11.99 2.45 -12.36
C VAL A 30 -12.63 1.49 -13.37
N ASP A 31 -13.95 1.55 -13.46
CA ASP A 31 -14.71 0.82 -14.45
C ASP A 31 -14.38 1.28 -15.90
N THR A 32 -14.86 0.49 -16.87
CA THR A 32 -14.58 0.74 -18.29
C THR A 32 -15.14 2.05 -18.82
N ALA A 33 -16.34 2.46 -18.38
CA ALA A 33 -16.97 3.70 -18.83
C ALA A 33 -16.20 4.91 -18.29
N THR A 34 -15.84 4.88 -17.02
CA THR A 34 -15.02 5.93 -16.40
C THR A 34 -13.65 6.03 -17.05
N ALA A 35 -12.96 4.91 -17.29
CA ALA A 35 -11.69 4.90 -18.01
C ALA A 35 -11.81 5.48 -19.43
N ASN A 36 -12.90 5.20 -20.15
CA ASN A 36 -13.09 5.71 -21.52
C ASN A 36 -13.24 7.24 -21.57
N SER A 37 -13.75 7.87 -20.52
CA SER A 37 -13.89 9.33 -20.44
C SER A 37 -12.56 10.07 -20.35
N PHE A 38 -11.49 9.42 -19.90
CA PHE A 38 -10.14 9.99 -19.84
C PHE A 38 -9.34 9.79 -21.14
N ILE A 39 -9.83 8.97 -22.07
CA ILE A 39 -9.14 8.64 -23.31
C ILE A 39 -9.57 9.63 -24.40
N HIS A 40 -8.60 10.39 -24.87
CA HIS A 40 -8.70 11.29 -26.00
C HIS A 40 -8.14 10.61 -27.25
N GLN A 41 -8.63 11.02 -28.41
CA GLN A 41 -8.11 10.55 -29.70
C GLN A 41 -7.59 11.75 -30.50
N GLU A 42 -6.40 11.61 -31.08
CA GLU A 42 -5.89 12.60 -32.02
C GLU A 42 -6.74 12.65 -33.28
N PRO A 43 -6.84 13.84 -33.94
CA PRO A 43 -7.45 13.91 -35.26
C PRO A 43 -6.74 12.93 -36.20
N HIS A 44 -7.52 12.32 -37.10
CA HIS A 44 -7.02 11.27 -37.99
C HIS A 44 -5.90 11.75 -38.93
N GLU A 45 -5.81 13.06 -39.16
CA GLU A 45 -4.75 13.73 -39.93
C GLU A 45 -3.38 13.67 -39.24
N ASP A 46 -3.32 13.51 -37.91
CA ASP A 46 -2.08 13.48 -37.10
C ASP A 46 -1.67 12.05 -36.69
N GLY A 47 -2.36 11.03 -37.19
CA GLY A 47 -2.04 9.61 -36.94
C GLY A 47 -3.00 8.88 -36.00
N GLY A 48 -4.06 9.54 -35.52
CA GLY A 48 -5.24 8.90 -34.91
C GLY A 48 -4.99 8.12 -33.62
N ARG A 49 -3.93 8.44 -32.87
CA ARG A 49 -3.52 7.68 -31.67
C ARG A 49 -4.39 8.05 -30.47
N TYR A 50 -4.48 7.11 -29.53
CA TYR A 50 -5.20 7.31 -28.28
C TYR A 50 -4.26 7.84 -27.23
N TRP A 51 -4.68 8.83 -26.45
CA TRP A 51 -3.87 9.39 -25.40
C TRP A 51 -4.70 9.80 -24.19
N TYR A 52 -4.05 9.89 -23.04
CA TYR A 52 -4.60 10.53 -21.85
C TYR A 52 -3.51 11.38 -21.19
N SER A 53 -3.89 12.44 -20.47
CA SER A 53 -2.95 13.23 -19.67
C SER A 53 -2.63 12.48 -18.38
N GLU A 54 -1.35 12.20 -18.13
CA GLU A 54 -0.92 11.54 -16.89
C GLU A 54 -1.23 12.41 -15.66
N SER A 55 -1.15 13.74 -15.78
CA SER A 55 -1.47 14.65 -14.67
C SER A 55 -2.96 14.64 -14.33
N ALA A 56 -3.85 14.58 -15.34
CA ALA A 56 -5.29 14.48 -15.11
C ALA A 56 -5.67 13.16 -14.42
N VAL A 57 -5.02 12.07 -14.84
CA VAL A 57 -5.21 10.74 -14.23
C VAL A 57 -4.67 10.70 -12.81
N ASN A 58 -3.47 11.22 -12.56
CA ASN A 58 -2.90 11.26 -11.22
C ASN A 58 -3.70 12.16 -10.27
N LYS A 59 -4.24 13.28 -10.77
CA LYS A 59 -5.15 14.13 -9.99
C LYS A 59 -6.45 13.41 -9.64
N ALA A 60 -7.07 12.72 -10.60
CA ALA A 60 -8.26 11.91 -10.36
C ALA A 60 -7.97 10.74 -9.40
N ALA A 61 -6.79 10.13 -9.46
CA ALA A 61 -6.37 9.08 -8.54
C ALA A 61 -6.30 9.60 -7.11
N ASN A 62 -5.69 10.77 -6.91
CA ASN A 62 -5.58 11.40 -5.60
C ASN A 62 -6.94 11.89 -5.07
N ASP A 63 -7.82 12.40 -5.94
CA ASP A 63 -9.17 12.84 -5.56
C ASP A 63 -10.07 11.65 -5.18
N LEU A 64 -9.97 10.51 -5.88
CA LEU A 64 -10.64 9.26 -5.49
C LEU A 64 -10.13 8.72 -4.16
N VAL A 65 -8.83 8.87 -3.87
CA VAL A 65 -8.27 8.52 -2.56
C VAL A 65 -8.83 9.42 -1.45
N GLU A 66 -8.98 10.72 -1.69
CA GLU A 66 -9.58 11.66 -0.72
C GLU A 66 -11.12 11.48 -0.58
N ALA A 67 -11.81 11.10 -1.66
CA ALA A 67 -13.25 10.81 -1.64
C ALA A 67 -13.56 9.46 -0.95
N ASP A 68 -12.74 8.43 -1.13
CA ASP A 68 -12.81 7.18 -0.38
C ASP A 68 -12.51 7.42 1.11
N LYS A 69 -11.58 8.34 1.41
CA LYS A 69 -11.33 8.84 2.77
C LYS A 69 -12.52 9.59 3.39
N ALA A 70 -13.43 10.12 2.58
CA ALA A 70 -14.64 10.81 3.01
C ALA A 70 -15.88 9.88 3.08
N THR A 71 -15.91 8.79 2.31
CA THR A 71 -17.01 7.80 2.28
C THR A 71 -16.77 6.58 3.16
N VAL A 72 -15.52 6.21 3.43
CA VAL A 72 -15.17 5.17 4.42
C VAL A 72 -15.08 5.82 5.80
N VAL A 73 -16.21 6.37 6.26
CA VAL A 73 -16.47 6.58 7.69
C VAL A 73 -17.49 5.55 8.16
N GLU A 74 -17.30 4.27 7.79
CA GLU A 74 -17.86 3.15 8.55
C GLU A 74 -17.01 1.87 8.53
N VAL A 75 -15.69 2.00 8.34
CA VAL A 75 -14.72 1.02 8.85
C VAL A 75 -13.75 1.77 9.73
N THR A 76 -13.86 1.53 11.03
CA THR A 76 -13.02 2.09 12.09
C THR A 76 -11.52 1.82 11.81
N THR A 77 -10.85 2.73 11.10
CA THR A 77 -9.45 3.07 11.37
C THR A 77 -9.46 4.28 12.28
N GLN A 78 -9.54 4.04 13.59
CA GLN A 78 -9.33 5.12 14.57
C GLN A 78 -7.85 5.51 14.59
N GLN A 79 -7.52 6.58 13.85
CA GLN A 79 -6.39 7.43 14.18
C GLN A 79 -6.85 8.42 15.27
N ALA A 80 -6.30 8.19 16.46
CA ALA A 80 -6.17 9.05 17.64
C ALA A 80 -7.16 10.22 17.88
N PRO A 81 -7.99 10.15 18.93
CA PRO A 81 -8.38 11.33 19.68
C PRO A 81 -7.22 11.78 20.60
N VAL A 82 -6.83 13.05 20.47
CA VAL A 82 -5.97 13.73 21.45
C VAL A 82 -6.79 14.06 22.70
N ALA A 83 -6.53 13.37 23.82
CA ALA A 83 -6.68 13.81 25.23
C ALA A 83 -6.68 12.58 26.18
N PRO A 84 -6.49 12.73 27.50
CA PRO A 84 -5.42 13.40 28.23
C PRO A 84 -4.56 12.38 29.03
N VAL A 85 -3.46 12.86 29.58
CA VAL A 85 -2.45 12.16 30.39
C VAL A 85 -3.05 11.18 31.41
N LYS A 86 -2.81 9.87 31.28
CA LYS A 86 -2.74 8.87 32.37
C LYS A 86 -1.80 7.75 31.95
N GLY A 87 -0.65 7.68 32.63
CA GLY A 87 0.55 6.97 32.16
C GLY A 87 0.41 5.45 32.01
N LYS A 88 1.13 4.89 31.02
CA LYS A 88 1.73 3.54 30.99
C LYS A 88 2.41 3.31 29.63
N THR A 89 3.72 3.03 29.70
CA THR A 89 4.66 2.50 28.69
C THR A 89 4.49 2.96 27.23
N ARG A 90 5.35 3.90 26.82
CA ARG A 90 5.49 4.39 25.44
C ARG A 90 5.90 3.22 24.52
N SER A 91 5.10 2.89 23.49
CA SER A 91 5.55 2.00 22.40
C SER A 91 6.86 2.53 21.84
N GLU A 92 7.90 1.70 21.82
CA GLU A 92 9.13 2.03 21.12
C GLU A 92 8.89 1.94 19.60
N THR A 93 9.28 2.98 18.88
CA THR A 93 9.29 2.99 17.41
C THR A 93 10.74 3.03 16.97
N ARG A 94 11.18 2.00 16.23
CA ARG A 94 12.55 1.89 15.70
C ARG A 94 12.49 1.51 14.23
N ASN A 95 13.33 2.13 13.40
CA ASN A 95 13.41 1.88 11.95
C ASN A 95 12.05 1.99 11.23
N GLY A 96 11.19 2.90 11.68
CA GLY A 96 9.85 3.12 11.12
C GLY A 96 8.83 2.03 11.44
N VAL A 97 9.12 1.13 12.39
CA VAL A 97 8.17 0.12 12.89
C VAL A 97 7.89 0.39 14.37
N ARG A 98 6.61 0.35 14.75
CA ARG A 98 6.17 0.50 16.14
C ARG A 98 5.98 -0.88 16.78
N ARG A 99 6.60 -1.11 17.93
CA ARG A 99 6.44 -2.36 18.67
C ARG A 99 5.00 -2.50 19.21
N PRO A 100 4.34 -3.65 19.00
CA PRO A 100 3.04 -3.93 19.59
C PRO A 100 3.14 -4.02 21.13
N ILE A 101 2.18 -3.42 21.84
CA ILE A 101 2.16 -3.37 23.32
C ILE A 101 1.39 -4.55 23.93
N LYS A 102 0.32 -5.03 23.26
CA LYS A 102 -0.60 -6.03 23.82
C LYS A 102 -1.15 -6.99 22.77
N GLY A 103 -1.55 -8.18 23.23
CA GLY A 103 -2.22 -9.21 22.44
C GLY A 103 -1.25 -10.14 21.69
N LYS A 104 -1.81 -10.99 20.82
CA LYS A 104 -1.07 -12.06 20.12
C LYS A 104 0.12 -11.54 19.31
N CYS A 105 0.06 -10.31 18.77
CA CYS A 105 1.20 -9.69 18.08
C CYS A 105 2.35 -9.37 19.05
N ALA A 106 2.05 -8.89 20.26
CA ALA A 106 3.06 -8.67 21.28
C ALA A 106 3.68 -9.99 21.76
N ASP A 107 2.88 -11.05 21.86
CA ASP A 107 3.37 -12.39 22.22
C ASP A 107 4.34 -12.96 21.16
N VAL A 108 4.04 -12.75 19.87
CA VAL A 108 4.96 -13.09 18.77
C VAL A 108 6.29 -12.34 18.92
N TRP A 109 6.24 -11.04 19.16
CA TRP A 109 7.46 -10.23 19.32
C TRP A 109 8.26 -10.64 20.55
N ASN A 110 7.62 -10.90 21.69
CA ASN A 110 8.29 -11.38 22.89
C ASN A 110 8.97 -12.74 22.66
N ALA A 111 8.33 -13.65 21.93
CA ALA A 111 8.93 -14.93 21.57
C ALA A 111 10.17 -14.76 20.67
N LEU A 112 10.12 -13.81 19.73
CA LEU A 112 11.26 -13.49 18.86
C LEU A 112 12.40 -12.80 19.62
N ASP A 113 12.09 -11.89 20.54
CA ASP A 113 13.07 -11.23 21.41
C ASP A 113 13.79 -12.22 22.33
N ASN A 114 13.07 -13.21 22.87
CA ASN A 114 13.67 -14.30 23.66
C ASN A 114 14.60 -15.21 22.85
N MET A 115 14.37 -15.31 21.53
CA MET A 115 15.20 -16.10 20.63
C MET A 115 16.42 -15.32 20.13
N LEU A 116 16.35 -13.99 20.05
CA LEU A 116 17.44 -13.11 19.61
C LEU A 116 18.82 -13.39 20.26
N PRO A 117 18.95 -13.60 21.60
CA PRO A 117 20.25 -13.91 22.21
C PRO A 117 20.82 -15.28 21.77
N ASN A 118 19.97 -16.21 21.33
CA ASN A 118 20.37 -17.54 20.85
C ASN A 118 20.63 -17.57 19.32
N GLY A 119 20.39 -16.45 18.63
CA GLY A 119 20.55 -16.31 17.19
C GLY A 119 19.37 -15.60 16.54
N VAL A 120 19.53 -15.23 15.26
CA VAL A 120 18.45 -14.57 14.51
C VAL A 120 17.34 -15.60 14.22
N PRO A 121 16.11 -15.40 14.71
CA PRO A 121 15.00 -16.31 14.45
C PRO A 121 14.72 -16.40 12.95
N THR A 122 14.42 -17.61 12.46
CA THR A 122 14.01 -17.81 11.06
C THR A 122 12.49 -17.83 10.94
N ILE A 123 11.98 -17.70 9.71
CA ILE A 123 10.55 -17.84 9.44
C ILE A 123 10.01 -19.24 9.81
N GLY A 124 10.87 -20.27 9.79
CA GLY A 124 10.53 -21.61 10.26
C GLY A 124 10.13 -21.59 11.74
N ASN A 125 11.00 -21.00 12.58
CA ASN A 125 10.75 -20.84 14.02
C ASN A 125 9.43 -20.11 14.30
N VAL A 126 9.10 -19.07 13.52
CA VAL A 126 7.85 -18.32 13.66
C VAL A 126 6.63 -19.19 13.36
N ARG A 127 6.71 -20.04 12.33
CA ARG A 127 5.61 -20.95 11.96
C ARG A 127 5.41 -22.02 13.01
N ASP A 128 6.48 -22.57 13.56
CA ASP A 128 6.41 -23.57 14.63
C ASP A 128 5.84 -22.96 15.92
N LEU A 129 6.30 -21.75 16.30
CA LEU A 129 5.71 -20.99 17.41
C LEU A 129 4.24 -20.67 17.19
N ALA A 130 3.85 -20.28 15.97
CA ALA A 130 2.47 -19.97 15.65
C ALA A 130 1.57 -21.20 15.77
N LYS A 131 2.04 -22.38 15.31
CA LYS A 131 1.31 -23.64 15.48
C LYS A 131 1.21 -24.05 16.96
N ALA A 132 2.31 -23.94 17.71
CA ALA A 132 2.36 -24.31 19.12
C ALA A 132 1.45 -23.44 20.00
N ASN A 133 1.36 -22.13 19.70
CA ASN A 133 0.58 -21.16 20.47
C ASN A 133 -0.82 -20.88 19.86
N GLY A 134 -1.21 -21.58 18.79
CA GLY A 134 -2.48 -21.36 18.10
C GLY A 134 -2.63 -19.94 17.51
N TRP A 135 -1.52 -19.32 17.09
CA TRP A 135 -1.53 -18.03 16.41
C TRP A 135 -1.81 -18.19 14.93
N ASN A 136 -2.41 -17.15 14.33
CA ASN A 136 -2.59 -17.12 12.89
C ASN A 136 -1.21 -16.99 12.21
N ILE A 137 -0.85 -17.98 11.40
CA ILE A 137 0.46 -18.08 10.75
C ILE A 137 0.74 -16.87 9.85
N ASN A 138 -0.27 -16.36 9.14
CA ASN A 138 -0.12 -15.20 8.25
C ASN A 138 0.18 -13.94 9.08
N ASN A 139 -0.55 -13.77 10.19
CA ASN A 139 -0.30 -12.67 11.11
C ASN A 139 1.10 -12.75 11.73
N ALA A 140 1.49 -13.92 12.24
CA ALA A 140 2.83 -14.12 12.81
C ALA A 140 3.95 -13.89 11.79
N THR A 141 3.72 -14.25 10.52
CA THR A 141 4.66 -14.00 9.42
C THR A 141 4.82 -12.51 9.14
N ILE A 142 3.72 -11.74 9.09
CA ILE A 142 3.76 -10.27 8.92
C ILE A 142 4.53 -9.63 10.07
N GLU A 143 4.22 -10.02 11.30
CA GLU A 143 4.88 -9.51 12.50
C GLU A 143 6.38 -9.84 12.53
N PHE A 144 6.79 -11.02 12.06
CA PHE A 144 8.20 -11.38 11.96
C PHE A 144 8.99 -10.45 11.02
N TYR A 145 8.43 -10.07 9.87
CA TYR A 145 9.08 -9.12 8.97
C TYR A 145 9.14 -7.71 9.58
N ALA A 146 8.08 -7.29 10.27
CA ALA A 146 8.06 -6.04 11.01
C ALA A 146 9.12 -6.02 12.13
N TRP A 147 9.24 -7.12 12.88
CA TRP A 147 10.25 -7.34 13.91
C TRP A 147 11.67 -7.31 13.32
N ARG A 148 11.93 -8.00 12.21
CA ARG A 148 13.25 -7.94 11.53
C ARG A 148 13.63 -6.52 11.11
N LYS A 149 12.67 -5.74 10.59
CA LYS A 149 12.88 -4.33 10.24
C LYS A 149 13.13 -3.48 11.48
N PHE A 150 12.37 -3.67 12.55
CA PHE A 150 12.59 -3.02 13.84
C PHE A 150 14.02 -3.27 14.36
N HIS A 151 14.51 -4.51 14.27
CA HIS A 151 15.87 -4.86 14.69
C HIS A 151 16.97 -4.45 13.70
N GLY A 152 16.63 -3.98 12.49
CA GLY A 152 17.60 -3.61 11.46
C GLY A 152 18.22 -4.82 10.73
N LEU A 153 17.64 -6.02 10.91
CA LEU A 153 18.07 -7.27 10.30
C LEU A 153 17.60 -7.45 8.85
N ASN A 154 17.11 -6.36 8.24
CA ASN A 154 16.59 -6.30 6.88
C ASN A 154 17.59 -5.68 5.89
N ASN A 155 18.85 -5.50 6.31
CA ASN A 155 19.91 -5.04 5.42
C ASN A 155 20.17 -6.10 4.34
N LYS A 156 19.61 -5.85 3.16
CA LYS A 156 20.30 -6.14 1.91
C LYS A 156 21.69 -5.50 2.03
N GLY A 157 22.74 -6.29 1.88
CA GLY A 157 24.08 -5.75 1.70
C GLY A 157 24.05 -4.69 0.60
N GLY A 158 24.33 -3.45 0.99
CA GLY A 158 24.73 -2.39 0.10
C GLY A 158 26.21 -2.18 0.34
N ASN A 159 27.02 -2.97 -0.36
CA ASN A 159 28.36 -2.59 -0.77
C ASN A 159 28.24 -1.63 -1.96
#